data_AF-A0A348MXK2-F1
#
_entry.id   AF-A0A348MXK2-F1
#
_cell.length_a   1.000
_cell.length_b   1.000
_cell.length_c   1.000
_cell.angle_alpha   90.00
_cell.angle_beta   90.00
_cell.angle_gamma   90.00
#
_symmetry.space_group_name_H-M   'P 1'
#
loop_
_entity.id
_entity.type
_entity.pdbx_description
1 polymer ?
#
loop_
_entity_poly.entity_id
_entity_poly.type
_entity_poly.pdbx_seq_one_letter_code
_entity_poly.pdbx_strand_id
1 'polypeptide(L)'
;MLLNKFKNILLIFFLISSIGFIAISYYVIQTDTGRYYFKKVKNKIVPEERNVGFDTPKRVDKLFSLMQLETPSDHLVTIVKNVDEAVLAVEYARKIKGNATILFDDGIYDFRKTLNIIVPNVHFKSLHQDPERVIFKGLGNFKTVGVHNIIKVERSGFVIDGITLTESPNHLIQIAGEADADNPIIRNCIFQDSYEQMIKVSYDLIRYPENSSDYGLLENNIFQYTKGVAEHYYTGGLDCIACKHWTVKRNVFRDISSPFQSTAQYAVHFWTNAQDNQVVENLFVNNDRAIGFGMIFSAIQNQNLQFYNQGGLIQRNVIFHSDSNDNHADVGIGLHGSPDTVVKDNIIYFEHDYPNAIEVRDVLSTGVIITDNIINKKIQLINGATVIEKGTKQIKKEDVINGLNKILLDLKINSIYE
;
A
#
# COMPACT_ATOMS: atom_id res chain seq x y z
N MET A 1 5.99 9.16 55.98
CA MET A 1 6.05 9.54 54.55
C MET A 1 6.96 8.54 53.85
N LEU A 2 6.46 7.87 52.80
CA LEU A 2 7.08 6.80 51.97
C LEU A 2 8.08 5.80 52.60
N LEU A 3 7.67 4.53 52.60
CA LEU A 3 8.51 3.37 52.89
C LEU A 3 8.90 2.66 51.58
N ASN A 4 10.18 2.25 51.47
CA ASN A 4 10.64 0.97 50.92
C ASN A 4 9.98 0.35 49.65
N LYS A 5 10.73 0.33 48.52
CA LYS A 5 11.39 -0.88 47.97
C LYS A 5 11.92 -0.65 46.54
N PHE A 6 13.24 -0.63 46.37
CA PHE A 6 13.88 -1.14 45.16
C PHE A 6 14.67 -2.40 45.52
N LYS A 7 14.34 -3.52 44.87
CA LYS A 7 15.12 -4.77 44.89
C LYS A 7 15.33 -5.21 43.45
N ASN A 8 16.46 -4.81 42.86
CA ASN A 8 16.94 -5.41 41.63
C ASN A 8 17.89 -6.55 42.00
N ILE A 9 17.51 -7.79 41.68
CA ILE A 9 18.42 -8.93 41.73
C ILE A 9 19.12 -8.98 40.37
N LEU A 10 20.43 -8.71 40.38
CA LEU A 10 21.31 -8.89 39.23
C LEU A 10 21.98 -10.27 39.36
N LEU A 11 21.52 -11.24 38.58
CA LEU A 11 22.17 -12.55 38.49
C LEU A 11 22.96 -12.61 37.17
N ILE A 12 24.29 -12.56 37.26
CA ILE A 12 25.19 -12.71 36.12
C ILE A 12 25.97 -14.00 36.30
N PHE A 13 25.77 -14.96 35.39
CA PHE A 13 26.68 -16.08 35.22
C PHE A 13 27.59 -15.79 34.03
N PHE A 14 28.91 -15.81 34.26
CA PHE A 14 29.91 -15.88 33.20
C PHE A 14 30.43 -17.31 33.11
N LEU A 15 30.25 -17.93 31.96
CA LEU A 15 31.01 -19.11 31.54
C LEU A 15 31.82 -18.70 30.33
N ILE A 16 33.14 -18.60 30.52
CA ILE A 16 34.06 -18.11 29.49
C ILE A 16 34.38 -19.28 28.55
N SER A 17 33.81 -19.23 27.35
CA SER A 17 34.39 -19.88 26.18
C SER A 17 34.29 -18.96 24.97
N SER A 18 35.36 -18.91 24.19
CA SER A 18 35.55 -17.96 23.10
C SER A 18 34.76 -18.33 21.86
N ILE A 19 33.49 -17.91 21.80
CA ILE A 19 32.70 -17.57 20.59
C ILE A 19 31.56 -16.65 21.06
N GLY A 20 31.36 -15.51 20.40
CA GLY A 20 30.49 -14.44 20.89
C GLY A 20 29.01 -14.86 20.94
N PHE A 21 28.39 -14.74 22.11
CA PHE A 21 26.94 -14.84 22.29
C PHE A 21 26.30 -13.48 22.58
N ILE A 22 25.17 -13.21 21.92
CA ILE A 22 24.34 -12.04 22.19
C ILE A 22 23.52 -12.31 23.45
N ALA A 23 23.82 -11.62 24.53
CA ALA A 23 22.98 -11.63 25.73
C ALA A 23 21.69 -10.84 25.46
N ILE A 24 20.54 -11.50 25.55
CA ILE A 24 19.22 -10.86 25.49
C ILE A 24 18.76 -10.62 26.93
N SER A 25 18.47 -9.37 27.28
CA SER A 25 17.94 -9.00 28.59
C SER A 25 16.90 -7.89 28.42
N TYR A 26 15.71 -8.13 28.95
CA TYR A 26 14.53 -7.29 28.70
C TYR A 26 14.37 -6.23 29.78
N TYR A 27 14.19 -4.98 29.37
CA TYR A 27 13.68 -3.93 30.26
C TYR A 27 12.41 -3.31 29.66
N VAL A 28 11.44 -3.09 30.54
CA VAL A 28 10.19 -2.37 30.31
C VAL A 28 10.34 -1.03 31.03
N ILE A 29 9.96 0.06 30.35
CA ILE A 29 9.77 1.36 31.00
C ILE A 29 8.36 1.81 30.62
N GLN A 30 7.57 2.10 31.64
CA GLN A 30 6.27 2.77 31.54
C GLN A 30 6.51 4.24 31.90
N THR A 31 5.95 5.17 31.12
CA THR A 31 6.00 6.61 31.39
C THR A 31 4.60 7.20 31.28
N ASP A 32 4.25 8.11 32.19
CA ASP A 32 2.88 8.52 32.45
C ASP A 32 2.31 9.59 31.47
N THR A 33 2.96 9.83 30.32
CA THR A 33 2.61 10.90 29.36
C THR A 33 2.97 10.51 27.90
N GLY A 34 1.98 10.23 27.05
CA GLY A 34 2.19 9.70 25.68
C GLY A 34 2.52 10.72 24.58
N ARG A 35 3.34 10.29 23.59
CA ARG A 35 3.67 10.81 22.22
C ARG A 35 4.77 9.92 21.51
N TYR A 36 4.62 8.61 21.22
CA TYR A 36 5.71 7.85 20.56
C TYR A 36 5.86 8.08 19.03
N TYR A 37 7.12 8.07 18.57
CA TYR A 37 7.54 7.94 17.16
C TYR A 37 8.18 6.56 16.95
N PHE A 38 8.05 5.99 15.75
CA PHE A 38 8.54 4.64 15.40
C PHE A 38 10.06 4.57 15.15
N LYS A 39 10.89 4.97 16.13
CA LYS A 39 12.36 4.90 16.01
C LYS A 39 12.90 3.58 16.58
N LYS A 40 13.56 2.77 15.74
CA LYS A 40 14.37 1.62 16.17
C LYS A 40 15.57 2.07 17.01
N VAL A 41 15.37 2.11 18.32
CA VAL A 41 16.45 2.27 19.31
C VAL A 41 16.63 0.94 20.03
N LYS A 42 17.76 0.26 19.78
CA LYS A 42 18.12 -1.00 20.46
C LYS A 42 17.05 -2.11 20.36
N ASN A 43 16.52 -2.32 19.15
CA ASN A 43 15.65 -3.44 18.77
C ASN A 43 14.29 -3.54 19.50
N LYS A 44 13.65 -2.39 19.78
CA LYS A 44 12.22 -2.31 20.07
C LYS A 44 11.57 -1.19 19.25
N ILE A 45 10.28 -1.34 18.97
CA ILE A 45 9.42 -0.34 18.32
C ILE A 45 8.20 -0.14 19.24
N VAL A 46 7.83 1.12 19.48
CA VAL A 46 6.76 1.50 20.43
C VAL A 46 5.80 2.49 19.73
N PRO A 47 4.47 2.28 19.74
CA PRO A 47 3.53 3.07 18.94
C PRO A 47 2.57 3.93 19.77
N GLU A 48 2.25 5.15 19.34
CA GLU A 48 1.26 5.98 20.06
C GLU A 48 0.67 7.11 19.22
N GLU A 49 -0.25 7.80 19.88
CA GLU A 49 -0.92 9.04 19.54
C GLU A 49 -0.08 10.05 18.76
N ARG A 50 -0.61 10.30 17.57
CA ARG A 50 -0.25 11.37 16.65
C ARG A 50 -1.32 12.47 16.74
N ASN A 51 -0.91 13.71 16.45
CA ASN A 51 -1.82 14.79 16.09
C ASN A 51 -1.39 15.29 14.70
N VAL A 52 -2.07 14.81 13.66
CA VAL A 52 -2.10 15.23 12.23
C VAL A 52 -0.95 16.11 11.71
N GLY A 53 -0.28 15.62 10.65
CA GLY A 53 0.74 16.35 9.87
C GLY A 53 2.18 16.16 10.37
N PHE A 54 3.15 16.63 9.58
CA PHE A 54 4.56 16.76 9.97
C PHE A 54 5.15 18.07 9.43
N ASP A 55 5.79 18.87 10.30
CA ASP A 55 6.52 20.09 9.91
C ASP A 55 7.74 19.80 9.01
N THR A 56 8.24 18.57 9.05
CA THR A 56 9.37 18.09 8.24
C THR A 56 8.97 16.79 7.54
N PRO A 57 9.27 16.61 6.24
CA PRO A 57 8.98 15.37 5.52
C PRO A 57 9.55 14.13 6.23
N LYS A 58 8.72 13.08 6.34
CA LYS A 58 9.04 11.79 6.94
C LYS A 58 8.94 10.66 5.93
N ARG A 59 9.82 9.65 6.05
CA ARG A 59 9.80 8.44 5.20
C ARG A 59 9.78 7.15 6.02
N VAL A 60 9.35 6.07 5.38
CA VAL A 60 9.57 4.70 5.85
C VAL A 60 11.00 4.28 5.47
N ASP A 61 11.85 4.04 6.46
CA ASP A 61 13.17 3.40 6.28
C ASP A 61 12.96 1.89 6.16
N LYS A 62 13.18 1.36 4.95
CA LYS A 62 12.99 -0.04 4.59
C LYS A 62 14.18 -0.56 3.78
N LEU A 63 14.70 -1.72 4.17
CA LEU A 63 15.73 -2.41 3.38
C LEU A 63 15.11 -3.16 2.20
N PHE A 64 15.23 -2.59 1.00
CA PHE A 64 14.84 -3.21 -0.26
C PHE A 64 15.78 -4.38 -0.64
N SER A 65 15.53 -5.56 -0.07
CA SER A 65 16.39 -6.74 -0.27
C SER A 65 15.90 -7.75 -1.30
N LEU A 66 14.77 -7.50 -1.98
CA LEU A 66 14.22 -8.43 -2.96
C LEU A 66 14.98 -8.24 -4.28
N MET A 67 15.81 -9.21 -4.66
CA MET A 67 16.64 -9.17 -5.87
C MET A 67 15.83 -8.75 -7.09
N GLN A 68 16.26 -7.68 -7.77
CA GLN A 68 15.59 -7.13 -8.95
C GLN A 68 15.32 -8.22 -10.00
N LEU A 69 14.20 -8.14 -10.71
CA LEU A 69 13.86 -9.12 -11.75
C LEU A 69 14.97 -9.23 -12.80
N GLU A 70 15.23 -10.45 -13.25
CA GLU A 70 16.06 -10.72 -14.42
C GLU A 70 15.51 -9.98 -15.64
N THR A 71 16.41 -9.49 -16.49
CA THR A 71 16.03 -8.92 -17.78
C THR A 71 15.87 -10.06 -18.78
N PRO A 72 14.72 -10.22 -19.47
CA PRO A 72 14.55 -11.28 -20.46
C PRO A 72 15.61 -11.19 -21.56
N SER A 73 16.10 -12.34 -22.03
CA SER A 73 17.25 -12.41 -22.95
C SER A 73 16.95 -11.88 -24.36
N ASP A 74 15.68 -11.72 -24.71
CA ASP A 74 15.18 -11.14 -25.95
C ASP A 74 14.87 -9.63 -25.83
N HIS A 75 15.01 -9.03 -24.64
CA HIS A 75 14.83 -7.58 -24.48
C HIS A 75 16.04 -6.81 -24.99
N LEU A 76 15.79 -5.74 -25.75
CA LEU A 76 16.80 -4.71 -25.96
C LEU A 76 17.02 -3.94 -24.66
N VAL A 77 18.28 -3.78 -24.25
CA VAL A 77 18.65 -3.04 -23.03
C VAL A 77 19.23 -1.67 -23.38
N THR A 78 18.65 -0.61 -22.81
CA THR A 78 19.14 0.77 -22.94
C THR A 78 19.38 1.35 -21.55
N ILE A 79 20.54 1.98 -21.33
CA ILE A 79 20.80 2.76 -20.11
C ILE A 79 20.48 4.23 -20.41
N VAL A 80 19.78 4.91 -19.50
CA VAL A 80 19.38 6.33 -19.63
C VAL A 80 19.75 7.12 -18.39
N LYS A 81 20.14 8.39 -18.56
CA LYS A 81 20.69 9.26 -17.51
C LYS A 81 19.91 10.57 -17.30
N ASN A 82 18.90 10.81 -18.12
CA ASN A 82 18.05 12.00 -18.08
C ASN A 82 16.69 11.73 -18.76
N VAL A 83 15.78 12.71 -18.67
CA VAL A 83 14.42 12.62 -19.22
C VAL A 83 14.40 12.47 -20.74
N ASP A 84 15.28 13.17 -21.47
CA ASP A 84 15.30 13.11 -22.94
C ASP A 84 15.74 11.73 -23.44
N GLU A 85 16.76 11.13 -22.81
CA GLU A 85 17.17 9.74 -23.07
C GLU A 85 16.06 8.74 -22.71
N ALA A 86 15.36 8.93 -21.58
CA ALA A 86 14.23 8.07 -21.20
C ALA A 86 13.08 8.14 -22.22
N VAL A 87 12.73 9.33 -22.69
CA VAL A 87 11.72 9.54 -23.74
C VAL A 87 12.17 8.88 -25.04
N LEU A 88 13.42 9.09 -25.48
CA LEU A 88 13.97 8.48 -26.69
C LEU A 88 14.01 6.95 -26.62
N ALA A 89 14.31 6.37 -25.44
CA ALA A 89 14.29 4.93 -25.22
C ALA A 89 12.87 4.35 -25.28
N VAL A 90 11.85 5.06 -24.77
CA VAL A 90 10.44 4.68 -24.93
C VAL A 90 10.00 4.78 -26.41
N GLU A 91 10.38 5.83 -27.14
CA GLU A 91 10.12 5.92 -28.58
C GLU A 91 10.85 4.83 -29.37
N TYR A 92 12.03 4.39 -28.92
CA TYR A 92 12.74 3.27 -29.53
C TYR A 92 12.01 1.94 -29.27
N ALA A 93 11.58 1.67 -28.03
CA ALA A 93 10.77 0.49 -27.70
C ALA A 93 9.53 0.38 -28.59
N ARG A 94 8.87 1.52 -28.88
CA ARG A 94 7.74 1.57 -29.84
C ARG A 94 8.15 1.18 -31.27
N LYS A 95 9.30 1.65 -31.76
CA LYS A 95 9.82 1.30 -33.10
C LYS A 95 10.12 -0.19 -33.25
N ILE A 96 10.62 -0.85 -32.21
CA ILE A 96 10.84 -2.31 -32.18
C ILE A 96 9.62 -3.13 -31.73
N LYS A 97 8.49 -2.47 -31.42
CA LYS A 97 7.20 -3.05 -31.04
C LYS A 97 7.15 -3.77 -29.68
N GLY A 98 8.01 -3.39 -28.72
CA GLY A 98 8.04 -3.95 -27.37
C GLY A 98 9.39 -4.56 -27.02
N ASN A 99 9.38 -5.50 -26.06
CA ASN A 99 10.53 -6.28 -25.57
C ASN A 99 11.76 -5.39 -25.32
N ALA A 100 11.61 -4.46 -24.37
CA ALA A 100 12.62 -3.46 -24.07
C ALA A 100 12.81 -3.32 -22.56
N THR A 101 14.05 -3.16 -22.13
CA THR A 101 14.41 -2.85 -20.74
C THR A 101 15.20 -1.55 -20.70
N ILE A 102 14.62 -0.55 -20.04
CA ILE A 102 15.23 0.75 -19.81
C ILE A 102 15.78 0.76 -18.39
N LEU A 103 17.11 0.81 -18.29
CA LEU A 103 17.85 0.91 -17.04
C LEU A 103 18.13 2.39 -16.75
N PHE A 104 17.63 2.89 -15.63
CA PHE A 104 17.79 4.28 -15.23
C PHE A 104 19.00 4.39 -14.30
N ASP A 105 19.98 5.21 -14.71
CA ASP A 105 21.12 5.59 -13.87
C ASP A 105 20.67 6.49 -12.71
N ASP A 106 21.54 6.72 -11.73
CA ASP A 106 21.19 7.50 -10.53
C ASP A 106 20.84 8.95 -10.89
N GLY A 107 19.67 9.43 -10.45
CA GLY A 107 19.22 10.79 -10.76
C GLY A 107 17.75 11.10 -10.49
N ILE A 108 17.41 12.38 -10.68
CA ILE A 108 16.04 12.90 -10.66
C ILE A 108 15.60 13.16 -12.11
N TYR A 109 14.45 12.60 -12.48
CA TYR A 109 13.89 12.66 -13.82
C TYR A 109 12.58 13.47 -13.77
N ASP A 110 12.66 14.76 -14.09
CA ASP A 110 11.53 15.71 -14.10
C ASP A 110 10.63 15.52 -15.34
N PHE A 111 9.66 14.61 -15.26
CA PHE A 111 8.71 14.34 -16.34
C PHE A 111 7.64 15.43 -16.45
N ARG A 112 7.80 16.29 -17.45
CA ARG A 112 6.81 17.33 -17.82
C ARG A 112 5.64 16.83 -18.66
N LYS A 113 5.66 15.55 -19.07
CA LYS A 113 4.64 14.88 -19.88
C LYS A 113 4.56 13.41 -19.49
N THR A 114 3.38 12.82 -19.57
CA THR A 114 3.15 11.39 -19.35
C THR A 114 3.97 10.52 -20.31
N LEU A 115 4.72 9.56 -19.77
CA LEU A 115 5.30 8.47 -20.55
C LEU A 115 4.22 7.44 -20.89
N ASN A 116 3.81 7.38 -22.16
CA ASN A 116 2.81 6.42 -22.64
C ASN A 116 3.48 5.12 -23.13
N ILE A 117 3.18 4.00 -22.48
CA ILE A 117 3.69 2.66 -22.79
C ILE A 117 2.64 1.92 -23.63
N ILE A 118 2.75 2.07 -24.95
CA ILE A 118 1.75 1.60 -25.94
C ILE A 118 2.22 0.35 -26.71
N VAL A 119 3.26 -0.32 -26.22
CA VAL A 119 3.81 -1.59 -26.74
C VAL A 119 4.11 -2.53 -25.56
N PRO A 120 4.00 -3.86 -25.74
CA PRO A 120 4.12 -4.82 -24.64
C PRO A 120 5.56 -4.98 -24.14
N ASN A 121 5.71 -5.61 -22.98
CA ASN A 121 7.00 -6.06 -22.43
C ASN A 121 8.04 -4.93 -22.32
N VAL A 122 7.64 -3.80 -21.72
CA VAL A 122 8.53 -2.66 -21.44
C VAL A 122 8.84 -2.62 -19.95
N HIS A 123 10.11 -2.78 -19.60
CA HIS A 123 10.58 -2.82 -18.22
C HIS A 123 11.36 -1.55 -17.88
N PHE A 124 10.99 -0.86 -16.81
CA PHE A 124 11.73 0.26 -16.21
C PHE A 124 12.41 -0.22 -14.93
N LYS A 125 13.73 -0.06 -14.82
CA LYS A 125 14.50 -0.62 -13.70
C LYS A 125 15.56 0.38 -13.24
N SER A 126 15.79 0.52 -11.94
CA SER A 126 17.00 1.21 -11.46
C SER A 126 18.24 0.40 -11.81
N LEU A 127 19.27 1.05 -12.36
CA LEU A 127 20.54 0.41 -12.71
C LEU A 127 21.23 -0.24 -11.50
N HIS A 128 21.04 0.33 -10.31
CA HIS A 128 21.68 -0.08 -9.06
C HIS A 128 20.73 -0.81 -8.08
N GLN A 129 19.52 -1.17 -8.53
CA GLN A 129 18.48 -1.87 -7.74
C GLN A 129 18.01 -1.11 -6.49
N ASP A 130 18.18 0.21 -6.47
CA ASP A 130 17.92 1.07 -5.32
C ASP A 130 16.87 2.15 -5.70
N PRO A 131 15.66 2.14 -5.09
CA PRO A 131 14.63 3.12 -5.36
C PRO A 131 14.97 4.51 -4.83
N GLU A 132 15.83 4.66 -3.81
CA GLU A 132 16.18 5.98 -3.27
C GLU A 132 17.09 6.78 -4.23
N ARG A 133 17.68 6.10 -5.24
CA ARG A 133 18.62 6.68 -6.21
C ARG A 133 18.01 7.12 -7.53
N VAL A 134 16.85 6.58 -7.90
CA VAL A 134 16.16 6.89 -9.17
C VAL A 134 14.79 7.46 -8.84
N ILE A 135 14.62 8.77 -9.03
CA ILE A 135 13.40 9.49 -8.67
C ILE A 135 12.74 10.03 -9.93
N PHE A 136 11.54 9.54 -10.25
CA PHE A 136 10.68 10.13 -11.27
C PHE A 136 9.78 11.17 -10.61
N LYS A 137 9.93 12.42 -11.05
CA LYS A 137 9.18 13.56 -10.52
C LYS A 137 8.22 14.07 -11.57
N GLY A 138 6.94 14.20 -11.22
CA GLY A 138 5.92 14.75 -12.10
C GLY A 138 5.87 16.29 -12.08
N LEU A 139 4.68 16.84 -12.31
CA LEU A 139 4.48 18.29 -12.39
C LEU A 139 4.30 18.99 -11.02
N GLY A 140 4.04 18.25 -9.94
CA GLY A 140 3.60 18.78 -8.65
C GLY A 140 2.21 18.28 -8.26
N ASN A 141 1.81 18.53 -7.01
CA ASN A 141 0.55 18.05 -6.45
C ASN A 141 -0.52 19.17 -6.46
N PHE A 142 -1.29 19.24 -7.54
CA PHE A 142 -2.36 20.22 -7.67
C PHE A 142 -3.38 19.78 -8.70
N LYS A 143 -4.61 20.30 -8.57
CA LYS A 143 -5.68 20.02 -9.54
C LYS A 143 -5.36 20.58 -10.93
N THR A 144 -5.43 19.73 -11.94
CA THR A 144 -5.35 20.08 -13.37
C THR A 144 -6.70 19.96 -14.08
N VAL A 145 -6.77 20.49 -15.32
CA VAL A 145 -7.97 20.35 -16.19
C VAL A 145 -7.96 19.03 -16.95
N GLY A 146 -6.77 18.55 -17.36
CA GLY A 146 -6.57 17.24 -17.96
C GLY A 146 -5.89 16.27 -16.99
N VAL A 147 -5.81 15.00 -17.39
CA VAL A 147 -5.07 13.96 -16.65
C VAL A 147 -3.57 14.11 -16.92
N HIS A 148 -2.78 14.37 -15.88
CA HIS A 148 -1.33 14.39 -15.92
C HIS A 148 -0.80 13.32 -14.97
N ASN A 149 -0.35 12.20 -15.54
CA ASN A 149 0.35 11.14 -14.82
C ASN A 149 1.86 11.21 -15.14
N ILE A 150 2.69 10.51 -14.38
CA ILE A 150 4.09 10.28 -14.77
C ILE A 150 4.13 9.18 -15.85
N ILE A 151 3.46 8.05 -15.61
CA ILE A 151 3.40 6.91 -16.53
C ILE A 151 1.95 6.56 -16.84
N LYS A 152 1.64 6.26 -18.11
CA LYS A 152 0.42 5.56 -18.53
C LYS A 152 0.79 4.29 -19.28
N VAL A 153 0.28 3.15 -18.84
CA VAL A 153 0.51 1.84 -19.44
C VAL A 153 -0.74 1.40 -20.18
N GLU A 154 -0.61 1.08 -21.47
CA GLU A 154 -1.72 0.65 -22.33
C GLU A 154 -1.50 -0.74 -22.93
N ARG A 155 -0.42 -1.45 -22.56
CA ARG A 155 -0.12 -2.80 -23.04
C ARG A 155 0.48 -3.66 -21.94
N SER A 156 0.28 -4.96 -22.09
CA SER A 156 0.58 -5.99 -21.11
C SER A 156 2.09 -6.21 -20.91
N GLY A 157 2.47 -6.77 -19.76
CA GLY A 157 3.87 -7.09 -19.43
C GLY A 157 4.73 -5.88 -19.06
N PHE A 158 4.13 -4.78 -18.59
CA PHE A 158 4.90 -3.66 -18.04
C PHE A 158 5.55 -4.05 -16.71
N VAL A 159 6.82 -3.68 -16.52
CA VAL A 159 7.53 -3.89 -15.26
C VAL A 159 8.10 -2.57 -14.77
N ILE A 160 7.99 -2.30 -13.47
CA ILE A 160 8.80 -1.28 -12.80
C ILE A 160 9.42 -1.84 -11.51
N ASP A 161 10.77 -1.77 -11.41
CA ASP A 161 11.54 -2.41 -10.34
C ASP A 161 12.64 -1.50 -9.78
N GLY A 162 12.45 -1.02 -8.55
CA GLY A 162 13.43 -0.23 -7.81
C GLY A 162 13.45 1.26 -8.17
N ILE A 163 12.30 1.93 -8.30
CA ILE A 163 12.22 3.36 -8.67
C ILE A 163 11.31 4.12 -7.69
N THR A 164 11.66 5.34 -7.32
CA THR A 164 10.77 6.27 -6.61
C THR A 164 9.95 7.08 -7.60
N LEU A 165 8.65 7.27 -7.34
CA LEU A 165 7.76 8.14 -8.10
C LEU A 165 7.09 9.15 -7.16
N THR A 166 7.08 10.43 -7.54
CA THR A 166 6.57 11.51 -6.69
C THR A 166 5.98 12.70 -7.47
N GLU A 167 5.09 13.46 -6.83
CA GLU A 167 4.59 14.77 -7.26
C GLU A 167 3.84 14.78 -8.60
N SER A 168 2.61 14.24 -8.61
CA SER A 168 1.77 14.14 -9.82
C SER A 168 0.38 14.78 -9.62
N PRO A 169 -0.13 15.58 -10.58
CA PRO A 169 -1.46 16.19 -10.52
C PRO A 169 -2.64 15.20 -10.50
N ASN A 170 -2.41 13.99 -10.98
CA ASN A 170 -3.36 12.87 -10.89
C ASN A 170 -2.64 11.67 -10.28
N HIS A 171 -2.24 10.69 -11.10
CA HIS A 171 -1.65 9.43 -10.65
C HIS A 171 -0.14 9.40 -10.91
N LEU A 172 0.61 8.63 -10.13
CA LEU A 172 2.01 8.35 -10.46
C LEU A 172 2.06 7.37 -11.64
N ILE A 173 1.26 6.31 -11.57
CA ILE A 173 1.06 5.34 -12.66
C ILE A 173 -0.45 5.18 -12.93
N GLN A 174 -0.84 5.21 -14.21
CA GLN A 174 -2.13 4.70 -14.66
C GLN A 174 -1.93 3.45 -15.51
N ILE A 175 -2.56 2.33 -15.16
CA ILE A 175 -2.72 1.16 -16.03
C ILE A 175 -4.10 1.26 -16.70
N ALA A 176 -4.15 1.15 -18.03
CA ALA A 176 -5.38 1.22 -18.79
C ALA A 176 -5.99 -0.19 -18.96
N GLY A 177 -6.83 -0.60 -18.00
CA GLY A 177 -7.59 -1.85 -18.11
C GLY A 177 -8.59 -1.80 -19.27
N GLU A 178 -9.05 -0.62 -19.70
CA GLU A 178 -9.82 -0.48 -20.94
C GLU A 178 -9.03 -0.88 -22.21
N ALA A 179 -7.70 -1.00 -22.12
CA ALA A 179 -6.80 -1.39 -23.20
C ALA A 179 -6.22 -2.82 -23.03
N ASP A 180 -6.78 -3.64 -22.13
CA ASP A 180 -6.36 -5.03 -21.87
C ASP A 180 -4.89 -5.13 -21.38
N ALA A 181 -4.50 -4.18 -20.52
CA ALA A 181 -3.15 -4.00 -20.03
C ALA A 181 -2.83 -4.95 -18.85
N ASP A 182 -2.62 -6.23 -19.17
CA ASP A 182 -2.40 -7.31 -18.20
C ASP A 182 -0.96 -7.48 -17.69
N ASN A 183 -0.82 -8.29 -16.63
CA ASN A 183 0.45 -8.72 -16.05
C ASN A 183 1.43 -7.57 -15.68
N PRO A 184 0.99 -6.40 -15.16
CA PRO A 184 1.94 -5.40 -14.67
C PRO A 184 2.67 -5.93 -13.43
N ILE A 185 4.00 -5.80 -13.37
CA ILE A 185 4.78 -6.14 -12.17
C ILE A 185 5.43 -4.88 -11.60
N ILE A 186 4.96 -4.47 -10.43
CA ILE A 186 5.34 -3.23 -9.76
C ILE A 186 5.97 -3.58 -8.42
N ARG A 187 7.28 -3.37 -8.29
CA ARG A 187 8.02 -3.88 -7.12
C ARG A 187 9.23 -3.06 -6.73
N ASN A 188 9.64 -3.19 -5.47
CA ASN A 188 10.75 -2.43 -4.88
C ASN A 188 10.65 -0.90 -5.06
N CYS A 189 9.48 -0.34 -5.34
CA CYS A 189 9.30 1.08 -5.62
C CYS A 189 8.87 1.85 -4.37
N ILE A 190 9.07 3.17 -4.40
CA ILE A 190 8.51 4.12 -3.43
C ILE A 190 7.54 5.03 -4.19
N PHE A 191 6.27 4.95 -3.84
CA PHE A 191 5.22 5.85 -4.30
C PHE A 191 4.96 6.87 -3.20
N GLN A 192 5.10 8.15 -3.50
CA GLN A 192 4.85 9.18 -2.50
C GLN A 192 4.26 10.46 -3.07
N ASP A 193 3.50 11.15 -2.23
CA ASP A 193 3.01 12.50 -2.49
C ASP A 193 2.42 12.68 -3.91
N SER A 194 1.26 12.08 -4.18
CA SER A 194 0.41 12.38 -5.36
C SER A 194 -0.80 13.23 -4.98
N TYR A 195 -1.38 13.96 -5.94
CA TYR A 195 -2.61 14.73 -5.71
C TYR A 195 -3.88 13.87 -5.75
N GLU A 196 -3.90 12.81 -6.56
CA GLU A 196 -4.94 11.78 -6.55
C GLU A 196 -4.33 10.41 -6.22
N GLN A 197 -4.95 9.31 -6.63
CA GLN A 197 -4.51 7.95 -6.30
C GLN A 197 -3.11 7.66 -6.85
N MET A 198 -2.20 7.11 -6.04
CA MET A 198 -0.81 6.88 -6.44
C MET A 198 -0.70 5.94 -7.66
N ILE A 199 -1.44 4.83 -7.64
CA ILE A 199 -1.62 3.94 -8.80
C ILE A 199 -3.11 3.83 -9.11
N LYS A 200 -3.47 4.13 -10.35
CA LYS A 200 -4.82 3.96 -10.89
C LYS A 200 -4.85 2.82 -11.89
N VAL A 201 -5.83 1.93 -11.80
CA VAL A 201 -6.26 1.13 -12.95
C VAL A 201 -7.60 1.68 -13.43
N SER A 202 -7.63 2.13 -14.68
CA SER A 202 -8.83 2.63 -15.36
C SER A 202 -9.56 1.52 -16.09
N TYR A 203 -10.85 1.75 -16.35
CA TYR A 203 -11.76 0.83 -17.00
C TYR A 203 -12.85 1.63 -17.71
N ASP A 204 -13.33 1.12 -18.84
CA ASP A 204 -14.43 1.72 -19.60
C ASP A 204 -15.60 0.73 -19.69
N LEU A 205 -16.40 0.71 -18.63
CA LEU A 205 -17.61 -0.11 -18.48
C LEU A 205 -18.62 0.06 -19.63
N ILE A 206 -18.52 1.11 -20.45
CA ILE A 206 -19.47 1.40 -21.52
C ILE A 206 -18.98 0.90 -22.87
N ARG A 207 -17.71 1.18 -23.21
CA ARG A 207 -17.14 0.89 -24.54
C ARG A 207 -16.34 -0.39 -24.62
N TYR A 208 -15.72 -0.80 -23.51
CA TYR A 208 -14.87 -2.00 -23.42
C TYR A 208 -15.17 -2.79 -22.14
N PRO A 209 -16.45 -3.16 -21.88
CA PRO A 209 -16.84 -3.83 -20.64
C PRO A 209 -16.17 -5.19 -20.41
N GLU A 210 -15.73 -5.85 -21.49
CA GLU A 210 -15.05 -7.14 -21.48
C GLU A 210 -13.56 -7.06 -21.09
N ASN A 211 -12.91 -5.94 -21.39
CA ASN A 211 -11.48 -5.73 -21.13
C ASN A 211 -11.24 -5.48 -19.63
N SER A 212 -10.08 -5.92 -19.14
CA SER A 212 -9.67 -5.73 -17.76
C SER A 212 -8.16 -5.49 -17.64
N SER A 213 -7.65 -5.48 -16.42
CA SER A 213 -6.22 -5.64 -16.18
C SER A 213 -6.07 -6.82 -15.24
N ASP A 214 -5.50 -7.90 -15.74
CA ASP A 214 -5.47 -9.19 -15.05
C ASP A 214 -4.05 -9.54 -14.57
N TYR A 215 -3.97 -10.32 -13.49
CA TYR A 215 -2.73 -10.90 -12.95
C TYR A 215 -1.63 -9.88 -12.55
N GLY A 216 -2.00 -8.64 -12.22
CA GLY A 216 -1.03 -7.65 -11.76
C GLY A 216 -0.40 -8.00 -10.40
N LEU A 217 0.90 -7.75 -10.26
CA LEU A 217 1.68 -8.02 -9.06
C LEU A 217 2.23 -6.72 -8.48
N LEU A 218 1.79 -6.37 -7.27
CA LEU A 218 2.32 -5.22 -6.52
C LEU A 218 3.05 -5.74 -5.27
N GLU A 219 4.39 -5.83 -5.32
CA GLU A 219 5.20 -6.46 -4.27
C GLU A 219 6.34 -5.61 -3.69
N ASN A 220 6.47 -5.62 -2.36
CA ASN A 220 7.62 -5.06 -1.63
C ASN A 220 7.79 -3.53 -1.75
N ASN A 221 6.74 -2.78 -2.11
CA ASN A 221 6.79 -1.33 -2.28
C ASN A 221 6.57 -0.55 -0.96
N ILE A 222 6.71 0.77 -1.03
CA ILE A 222 6.21 1.75 -0.05
C ILE A 222 5.23 2.67 -0.77
N PHE A 223 4.12 3.00 -0.12
CA PHE A 223 3.17 4.05 -0.46
C PHE A 223 3.08 4.99 0.74
N GLN A 224 3.43 6.27 0.59
CA GLN A 224 3.48 7.20 1.73
C GLN A 224 3.14 8.65 1.38
N TYR A 225 2.51 9.37 2.30
CA TYR A 225 2.53 10.83 2.27
C TYR A 225 3.63 11.35 3.20
N THR A 226 4.58 12.14 2.68
CA THR A 226 5.77 12.54 3.45
C THR A 226 5.45 13.59 4.51
N LYS A 227 4.45 14.45 4.27
CA LYS A 227 3.84 15.34 5.29
C LYS A 227 2.88 14.60 6.22
N GLY A 228 2.68 13.30 6.01
CA GLY A 228 1.80 12.43 6.78
C GLY A 228 0.30 12.72 6.62
N VAL A 229 -0.09 13.45 5.58
CA VAL A 229 -1.48 13.65 5.17
C VAL A 229 -1.43 14.00 3.68
N ALA A 230 -2.47 13.63 2.94
CA ALA A 230 -2.57 13.98 1.53
C ALA A 230 -2.84 15.48 1.33
N GLU A 231 -2.60 15.99 0.12
CA GLU A 231 -2.96 17.37 -0.24
C GLU A 231 -4.42 17.49 -0.72
N HIS A 232 -5.11 16.37 -0.90
CA HIS A 232 -6.49 16.29 -1.38
C HIS A 232 -7.17 14.99 -0.91
N TYR A 233 -8.47 15.04 -0.64
CA TYR A 233 -9.23 13.88 -0.14
C TYR A 233 -9.53 12.83 -1.22
N TYR A 234 -9.52 13.19 -2.50
CA TYR A 234 -9.73 12.22 -3.59
C TYR A 234 -8.40 11.51 -3.93
N THR A 235 -7.86 10.80 -2.95
CA THR A 235 -6.61 10.03 -3.06
C THR A 235 -6.78 8.61 -2.52
N GLY A 236 -5.84 7.74 -2.87
CA GLY A 236 -5.72 6.33 -2.49
C GLY A 236 -4.32 5.81 -2.83
N GLY A 237 -4.00 4.57 -2.44
CA GLY A 237 -2.72 3.95 -2.79
C GLY A 237 -2.79 3.25 -4.13
N LEU A 238 -3.49 2.11 -4.15
CA LEU A 238 -3.95 1.44 -5.38
C LEU A 238 -5.46 1.59 -5.51
N ASP A 239 -5.93 2.16 -6.62
CA ASP A 239 -7.35 2.22 -6.98
C ASP A 239 -7.61 1.45 -8.27
N CYS A 240 -8.15 0.25 -8.14
CA CYS A 240 -8.17 -0.77 -9.18
C CYS A 240 -9.62 -1.06 -9.62
N ILE A 241 -9.99 -0.61 -10.83
CA ILE A 241 -11.30 -0.92 -11.42
C ILE A 241 -11.17 -2.08 -12.41
N ALA A 242 -12.13 -3.00 -12.38
CA ALA A 242 -12.20 -4.20 -13.23
C ALA A 242 -10.95 -5.11 -13.19
N CYS A 243 -10.14 -5.01 -12.14
CA CYS A 243 -8.94 -5.82 -11.99
C CYS A 243 -9.27 -7.26 -11.59
N LYS A 244 -8.60 -8.24 -12.18
CA LYS A 244 -8.80 -9.68 -11.85
C LYS A 244 -7.52 -10.36 -11.44
N HIS A 245 -7.58 -11.22 -10.42
CA HIS A 245 -6.46 -12.04 -9.95
C HIS A 245 -5.18 -11.26 -9.56
N TRP A 246 -5.28 -9.96 -9.23
CA TRP A 246 -4.14 -9.19 -8.76
C TRP A 246 -3.63 -9.68 -7.41
N THR A 247 -2.33 -9.54 -7.17
CA THR A 247 -1.70 -9.82 -5.88
C THR A 247 -0.97 -8.59 -5.36
N VAL A 248 -1.53 -7.98 -4.31
CA VAL A 248 -0.93 -6.89 -3.54
C VAL A 248 -0.29 -7.48 -2.28
N LYS A 249 1.04 -7.62 -2.26
CA LYS A 249 1.72 -8.27 -1.13
C LYS A 249 2.97 -7.56 -0.61
N ARG A 250 3.14 -7.63 0.71
CA ARG A 250 4.40 -7.23 1.39
C ARG A 250 4.77 -5.75 1.19
N ASN A 251 3.77 -4.91 0.92
CA ASN A 251 3.91 -3.46 0.78
C ASN A 251 3.69 -2.75 2.12
N VAL A 252 4.09 -1.48 2.17
CA VAL A 252 3.72 -0.55 3.26
C VAL A 252 2.82 0.53 2.68
N PHE A 253 1.70 0.82 3.33
CA PHE A 253 0.82 1.94 3.03
C PHE A 253 0.73 2.84 4.27
N ARG A 254 1.21 4.09 4.16
CA ARG A 254 1.38 5.00 5.29
C ARG A 254 0.73 6.36 5.02
N ASP A 255 -0.09 6.81 5.96
CA ASP A 255 -0.67 8.16 5.95
C ASP A 255 -1.50 8.49 4.69
N ILE A 256 -2.17 7.51 4.08
CA ILE A 256 -3.19 7.76 3.05
C ILE A 256 -4.45 8.23 3.78
N SER A 257 -4.39 9.49 4.23
CA SER A 257 -5.38 10.15 5.06
C SER A 257 -5.77 11.51 4.51
N SER A 258 -6.99 11.91 4.81
CA SER A 258 -7.57 13.12 4.23
C SER A 258 -7.23 14.40 5.00
N PRO A 259 -6.89 15.50 4.29
CA PRO A 259 -6.71 16.79 4.92
C PRO A 259 -8.04 17.49 5.29
N PHE A 260 -9.16 17.23 4.60
CA PHE A 260 -10.45 17.92 4.80
C PHE A 260 -11.62 17.28 4.02
N GLN A 261 -12.86 17.70 4.36
CA GLN A 261 -14.12 17.50 3.63
C GLN A 261 -14.69 16.07 3.54
N SER A 262 -13.86 15.06 3.33
CA SER A 262 -14.26 13.65 3.19
C SER A 262 -13.11 12.75 3.58
N THR A 263 -13.41 11.57 4.13
CA THR A 263 -12.50 10.42 4.20
C THR A 263 -11.81 10.16 2.85
N ALA A 264 -10.50 9.95 2.87
CA ALA A 264 -9.69 9.53 1.73
C ALA A 264 -10.16 8.17 1.21
N GLN A 265 -9.83 7.79 -0.04
CA GLN A 265 -10.13 6.44 -0.52
C GLN A 265 -9.28 5.39 0.19
N TYR A 266 -9.59 4.12 -0.04
CA TYR A 266 -8.81 3.04 0.52
C TYR A 266 -7.36 3.09 0.05
N ALA A 267 -6.42 2.76 0.96
CA ALA A 267 -5.04 2.52 0.59
C ALA A 267 -4.91 1.42 -0.49
N VAL A 268 -5.80 0.42 -0.47
CA VAL A 268 -6.01 -0.54 -1.57
C VAL A 268 -7.50 -0.70 -1.83
N HIS A 269 -7.97 -0.28 -3.02
CA HIS A 269 -9.36 -0.43 -3.47
C HIS A 269 -9.43 -1.33 -4.71
N PHE A 270 -10.25 -2.38 -4.65
CA PHE A 270 -10.69 -3.17 -5.81
C PHE A 270 -12.20 -3.02 -5.97
N TRP A 271 -12.70 -2.52 -7.11
CA TRP A 271 -14.15 -2.30 -7.29
C TRP A 271 -14.60 -2.30 -8.76
N THR A 272 -15.90 -2.46 -8.96
CA THR A 272 -16.61 -2.52 -10.26
C THR A 272 -16.01 -3.54 -11.24
N ASN A 273 -16.66 -4.70 -11.35
CA ASN A 273 -16.21 -5.86 -12.12
C ASN A 273 -14.81 -6.40 -11.69
N ALA A 274 -14.37 -6.11 -10.47
CA ALA A 274 -13.12 -6.64 -9.91
C ALA A 274 -13.33 -8.05 -9.31
N GLN A 275 -12.40 -8.98 -9.54
CA GLN A 275 -12.58 -10.39 -9.18
C GLN A 275 -11.30 -11.06 -8.62
N ASP A 276 -11.45 -11.87 -7.57
CA ASP A 276 -10.43 -12.81 -7.07
C ASP A 276 -9.05 -12.21 -6.76
N ASN A 277 -9.04 -10.91 -6.42
CA ASN A 277 -7.86 -10.16 -6.05
C ASN A 277 -7.40 -10.52 -4.62
N GLN A 278 -6.10 -10.41 -4.38
CA GLN A 278 -5.47 -10.77 -3.10
C GLN A 278 -4.73 -9.58 -2.50
N VAL A 279 -5.02 -9.27 -1.24
CA VAL A 279 -4.29 -8.27 -0.44
C VAL A 279 -3.72 -8.99 0.76
N VAL A 280 -2.41 -9.31 0.72
CA VAL A 280 -1.79 -10.22 1.70
C VAL A 280 -0.47 -9.75 2.27
N GLU A 281 -0.27 -9.92 3.58
CA GLU A 281 1.01 -9.62 4.26
C GLU A 281 1.49 -8.16 4.12
N ASN A 282 0.58 -7.20 3.94
CA ASN A 282 0.92 -5.78 3.88
C ASN A 282 0.82 -5.12 5.28
N LEU A 283 1.52 -4.00 5.45
CA LEU A 283 1.40 -3.13 6.62
C LEU A 283 0.70 -1.84 6.23
N PHE A 284 -0.39 -1.52 6.92
CA PHE A 284 -1.13 -0.26 6.79
C PHE A 284 -0.99 0.53 8.08
N VAL A 285 -0.48 1.76 8.00
CA VAL A 285 -0.30 2.68 9.15
C VAL A 285 -1.01 4.01 8.88
N ASN A 286 -1.92 4.42 9.76
CA ASN A 286 -2.58 5.74 9.74
C ASN A 286 -3.22 6.11 8.38
N ASN A 287 -3.89 5.14 7.72
CA ASN A 287 -4.68 5.41 6.53
C ASN A 287 -6.15 5.52 6.95
N ASP A 288 -6.89 6.51 6.42
CA ASP A 288 -8.32 6.71 6.75
C ASP A 288 -9.11 5.41 6.54
N ARG A 289 -8.81 4.72 5.43
CA ARG A 289 -9.34 3.41 5.10
C ARG A 289 -8.22 2.54 4.53
N ALA A 290 -8.08 1.30 4.99
CA ALA A 290 -6.98 0.45 4.55
C ALA A 290 -7.32 -0.39 3.30
N ILE A 291 -8.35 -1.26 3.35
CA ILE A 291 -8.67 -2.19 2.25
C ILE A 291 -10.16 -2.14 1.91
N GLY A 292 -10.49 -1.90 0.64
CA GLY A 292 -11.86 -1.85 0.14
C GLY A 292 -12.08 -2.84 -1.00
N PHE A 293 -13.03 -3.75 -0.85
CA PHE A 293 -13.50 -4.62 -1.93
C PHE A 293 -14.95 -4.25 -2.26
N GLY A 294 -15.17 -3.85 -3.51
CA GLY A 294 -16.41 -3.29 -4.01
C GLY A 294 -16.65 -1.83 -3.58
N MET A 295 -17.67 -1.22 -4.17
CA MET A 295 -18.25 0.05 -3.75
C MET A 295 -19.59 0.23 -4.46
N ILE A 296 -20.71 0.06 -3.74
CA ILE A 296 -22.03 0.33 -4.33
C ILE A 296 -22.18 1.84 -4.57
N PHE A 297 -22.24 2.23 -5.84
CA PHE A 297 -22.42 3.62 -6.25
C PHE A 297 -23.53 3.71 -7.30
N SER A 298 -24.56 4.49 -7.02
CA SER A 298 -25.78 4.55 -7.85
C SER A 298 -25.56 5.05 -9.28
N ALA A 299 -24.51 5.84 -9.51
CA ALA A 299 -24.13 6.28 -10.86
C ALA A 299 -23.48 5.18 -11.72
N ILE A 300 -23.15 4.01 -11.15
CA ILE A 300 -22.55 2.86 -11.85
C ILE A 300 -23.62 1.77 -12.13
N GLN A 301 -24.90 2.15 -12.15
CA GLN A 301 -25.96 1.28 -12.64
C GLN A 301 -25.91 1.19 -14.18
N ASN A 302 -25.25 0.16 -14.68
CA ASN A 302 -25.15 -0.15 -16.11
C ASN A 302 -25.38 -1.66 -16.34
N GLN A 303 -25.93 -2.03 -17.49
CA GLN A 303 -26.18 -3.43 -17.87
C GLN A 303 -24.90 -4.30 -17.93
N ASN A 304 -23.74 -3.68 -18.08
CA ASN A 304 -22.43 -4.35 -18.12
C ASN A 304 -21.81 -4.56 -16.72
N LEU A 305 -22.42 -4.02 -15.65
CA LEU A 305 -21.98 -4.28 -14.27
C LEU A 305 -22.42 -5.70 -13.89
N GLN A 306 -21.45 -6.58 -13.65
CA GLN A 306 -21.67 -7.94 -13.21
C GLN A 306 -21.65 -8.03 -11.68
N PHE A 307 -20.70 -7.36 -11.03
CA PHE A 307 -20.53 -7.32 -9.57
C PHE A 307 -19.72 -6.09 -9.16
N TYR A 308 -19.85 -5.65 -7.89
CA TYR A 308 -19.01 -4.58 -7.36
C TYR A 308 -17.63 -5.12 -6.96
N ASN A 309 -17.56 -6.32 -6.37
CA ASN A 309 -16.39 -7.19 -6.36
C ASN A 309 -16.89 -8.65 -6.27
N GLN A 310 -16.11 -9.64 -6.70
CA GLN A 310 -16.44 -11.06 -6.53
C GLN A 310 -15.24 -11.82 -5.98
N GLY A 311 -15.43 -12.60 -4.90
CA GLY A 311 -14.40 -13.44 -4.30
C GLY A 311 -13.22 -12.68 -3.71
N GLY A 312 -12.03 -13.24 -3.87
CA GLY A 312 -10.77 -12.66 -3.40
C GLY A 312 -10.43 -12.88 -1.93
N LEU A 313 -9.20 -12.50 -1.55
CA LEU A 313 -8.58 -12.84 -0.27
C LEU A 313 -7.88 -11.64 0.39
N ILE A 314 -8.27 -11.32 1.62
CA ILE A 314 -7.60 -10.33 2.46
C ILE A 314 -7.00 -11.06 3.66
N GLN A 315 -5.68 -11.30 3.65
CA GLN A 315 -5.04 -12.19 4.62
C GLN A 315 -3.69 -11.73 5.21
N ARG A 316 -3.48 -11.96 6.52
CA ARG A 316 -2.20 -11.71 7.23
C ARG A 316 -1.71 -10.26 7.15
N ASN A 317 -2.58 -9.30 6.84
CA ASN A 317 -2.22 -7.88 6.88
C ASN A 317 -2.20 -7.38 8.33
N VAL A 318 -1.41 -6.35 8.60
CA VAL A 318 -1.47 -5.59 9.84
C VAL A 318 -1.96 -4.18 9.51
N ILE A 319 -3.09 -3.80 10.09
CA ILE A 319 -3.73 -2.50 9.93
C ILE A 319 -3.70 -1.81 11.29
N PHE A 320 -3.05 -0.65 11.35
CA PHE A 320 -2.80 0.07 12.59
C PHE A 320 -3.04 1.57 12.42
N HIS A 321 -3.81 2.17 13.32
CA HIS A 321 -4.08 3.61 13.31
C HIS A 321 -3.87 4.17 14.72
N SER A 322 -2.79 4.94 14.91
CA SER A 322 -2.48 5.61 16.18
C SER A 322 -2.82 7.08 16.23
N ASP A 323 -3.14 7.75 15.12
CA ASP A 323 -3.77 9.06 15.25
C ASP A 323 -5.19 8.86 15.84
N SER A 324 -5.40 9.33 17.07
CA SER A 324 -6.66 9.22 17.81
C SER A 324 -7.59 10.41 17.54
N ASN A 325 -7.05 11.49 16.97
CA ASN A 325 -7.75 12.75 16.68
C ASN A 325 -8.00 12.96 15.18
N ASP A 326 -7.80 11.92 14.38
CA ASP A 326 -8.11 11.93 12.95
C ASP A 326 -9.63 11.91 12.73
N ASN A 327 -10.15 13.06 12.30
CA ASN A 327 -11.58 13.28 12.05
C ASN A 327 -12.09 12.60 10.77
N HIS A 328 -11.20 12.04 9.94
CA HIS A 328 -11.54 11.37 8.70
C HIS A 328 -11.34 9.84 8.76
N ALA A 329 -10.67 9.34 9.81
CA ALA A 329 -10.42 7.92 10.02
C ALA A 329 -11.71 7.08 10.12
N ASP A 330 -11.71 5.98 9.36
CA ASP A 330 -12.88 5.15 9.01
C ASP A 330 -12.46 3.66 9.10
N VAL A 331 -13.04 2.78 8.29
CA VAL A 331 -12.93 1.33 8.40
C VAL A 331 -11.58 0.76 7.93
N GLY A 332 -11.11 -0.29 8.61
CA GLY A 332 -9.93 -1.05 8.19
C GLY A 332 -10.20 -1.87 6.93
N ILE A 333 -11.24 -2.69 6.96
CA ILE A 333 -11.66 -3.51 5.82
C ILE A 333 -13.14 -3.25 5.51
N GLY A 334 -13.43 -2.67 4.35
CA GLY A 334 -14.80 -2.46 3.86
C GLY A 334 -15.13 -3.40 2.71
N LEU A 335 -16.21 -4.18 2.85
CA LEU A 335 -16.76 -5.05 1.80
C LEU A 335 -18.13 -4.51 1.35
N HIS A 336 -18.25 -4.03 0.12
CA HIS A 336 -19.45 -3.33 -0.39
C HIS A 336 -19.99 -4.01 -1.65
N GLY A 337 -20.97 -4.90 -1.49
CA GLY A 337 -21.45 -5.76 -2.57
C GLY A 337 -20.38 -6.72 -3.08
N SER A 338 -19.74 -7.42 -2.14
CA SER A 338 -18.54 -8.25 -2.36
C SER A 338 -18.78 -9.70 -1.91
N PRO A 339 -19.57 -10.49 -2.65
CA PRO A 339 -19.79 -11.90 -2.34
C PRO A 339 -18.51 -12.75 -2.34
N ASP A 340 -18.55 -13.84 -1.56
CA ASP A 340 -17.53 -14.89 -1.46
C ASP A 340 -16.11 -14.44 -1.04
N THR A 341 -15.93 -13.19 -0.64
CA THR A 341 -14.65 -12.67 -0.14
C THR A 341 -14.23 -13.34 1.17
N VAL A 342 -12.95 -13.70 1.27
CA VAL A 342 -12.35 -14.29 2.48
C VAL A 342 -11.45 -13.28 3.18
N VAL A 343 -11.76 -12.95 4.44
CA VAL A 343 -10.98 -12.06 5.31
C VAL A 343 -10.43 -12.84 6.49
N LYS A 344 -9.12 -13.10 6.54
CA LYS A 344 -8.57 -13.96 7.61
C LYS A 344 -7.16 -13.66 8.11
N ASP A 345 -6.88 -14.06 9.35
CA ASP A 345 -5.58 -13.90 10.01
C ASP A 345 -5.03 -12.44 10.05
N ASN A 346 -5.87 -11.43 9.83
CA ASN A 346 -5.43 -10.03 9.86
C ASN A 346 -5.40 -9.49 11.30
N ILE A 347 -4.50 -8.55 11.57
CA ILE A 347 -4.45 -7.80 12.84
C ILE A 347 -4.93 -6.38 12.54
N ILE A 348 -5.98 -5.91 13.22
CA ILE A 348 -6.55 -4.56 13.03
C ILE A 348 -6.64 -3.86 14.38
N TYR A 349 -6.03 -2.69 14.51
CA TYR A 349 -6.01 -1.95 15.77
C TYR A 349 -6.09 -0.44 15.58
N PHE A 350 -7.10 0.17 16.19
CA PHE A 350 -7.45 1.58 16.04
C PHE A 350 -7.50 2.32 17.38
N GLU A 351 -6.78 3.44 17.47
CA GLU A 351 -6.80 4.37 18.62
C GLU A 351 -7.87 5.46 18.49
N HIS A 352 -8.30 5.80 17.27
CA HIS A 352 -9.45 6.69 16.99
C HIS A 352 -10.80 6.04 17.35
N ASP A 353 -11.85 6.86 17.44
CA ASP A 353 -13.17 6.44 17.93
C ASP A 353 -14.03 5.68 16.93
N TYR A 354 -13.60 5.51 15.67
CA TYR A 354 -14.39 4.78 14.67
C TYR A 354 -14.74 3.35 15.16
N PRO A 355 -16.01 2.93 15.11
CA PRO A 355 -16.47 1.77 15.89
C PRO A 355 -16.18 0.41 15.25
N ASN A 356 -15.80 0.37 13.97
CA ASN A 356 -15.77 -0.85 13.16
C ASN A 356 -14.37 -1.08 12.57
N ALA A 357 -13.78 -2.26 12.84
CA ALA A 357 -12.54 -2.71 12.21
C ALA A 357 -12.80 -3.28 10.81
N ILE A 358 -13.92 -3.99 10.67
CA ILE A 358 -14.37 -4.62 9.44
C ILE A 358 -15.85 -4.29 9.26
N GLU A 359 -16.23 -3.90 8.05
CA GLU A 359 -17.63 -3.73 7.67
C GLU A 359 -17.96 -4.60 6.47
N VAL A 360 -19.11 -5.28 6.55
CA VAL A 360 -19.69 -6.00 5.43
C VAL A 360 -21.05 -5.37 5.15
N ARG A 361 -21.15 -4.76 3.98
CA ARG A 361 -22.28 -3.92 3.59
C ARG A 361 -23.05 -4.53 2.43
N ASP A 362 -24.36 -4.33 2.53
CA ASP A 362 -25.37 -4.58 1.51
C ASP A 362 -25.67 -6.07 1.24
N VAL A 363 -26.93 -6.36 0.91
CA VAL A 363 -27.46 -7.72 0.69
C VAL A 363 -26.74 -8.52 -0.41
N LEU A 364 -25.95 -7.85 -1.26
CA LEU A 364 -25.12 -8.51 -2.27
C LEU A 364 -23.87 -9.17 -1.66
N SER A 365 -23.40 -8.73 -0.49
CA SER A 365 -22.30 -9.36 0.23
C SER A 365 -22.79 -10.62 0.94
N THR A 366 -22.77 -11.75 0.22
CA THR A 366 -23.14 -13.09 0.70
C THR A 366 -21.97 -14.05 0.55
N GLY A 367 -21.98 -15.20 1.25
CA GLY A 367 -20.87 -16.17 1.20
C GLY A 367 -19.54 -15.70 1.83
N VAL A 368 -19.47 -14.45 2.32
CA VAL A 368 -18.28 -13.85 2.92
C VAL A 368 -17.82 -14.63 4.15
N ILE A 369 -16.53 -14.96 4.21
CA ILE A 369 -15.92 -15.69 5.33
C ILE A 369 -14.99 -14.76 6.10
N ILE A 370 -15.24 -14.57 7.40
CA ILE A 370 -14.38 -13.80 8.29
C ILE A 370 -13.83 -14.75 9.35
N THR A 371 -12.55 -15.12 9.28
CA THR A 371 -11.98 -16.12 10.21
C THR A 371 -10.66 -15.71 10.84
N ASP A 372 -10.50 -15.97 12.13
CA ASP A 372 -9.22 -15.90 12.87
C ASP A 372 -8.53 -14.51 12.84
N ASN A 373 -9.27 -13.43 12.59
CA ASN A 373 -8.76 -12.06 12.68
C ASN A 373 -8.59 -11.63 14.14
N ILE A 374 -7.75 -10.62 14.38
CA ILE A 374 -7.41 -10.12 15.71
C ILE A 374 -7.67 -8.60 15.71
N ILE A 375 -8.75 -8.15 16.36
CA ILE A 375 -9.31 -6.79 16.20
C ILE A 375 -9.61 -6.12 17.55
N ASN A 376 -9.58 -4.79 17.66
CA ASN A 376 -10.03 -4.07 18.88
C ASN A 376 -11.36 -3.30 18.71
N LYS A 377 -11.90 -3.28 17.49
CA LYS A 377 -13.20 -2.69 17.13
C LYS A 377 -14.13 -3.78 16.60
N LYS A 378 -15.33 -3.43 16.16
CA LYS A 378 -16.37 -4.42 15.76
C LYS A 378 -16.15 -4.97 14.35
N ILE A 379 -16.72 -6.15 14.09
CA ILE A 379 -17.21 -6.51 12.75
C ILE A 379 -18.66 -6.03 12.69
N GLN A 380 -19.02 -5.25 11.68
CA GLN A 380 -20.38 -4.69 11.54
C GLN A 380 -21.00 -5.13 10.21
N LEU A 381 -22.20 -5.71 10.31
CA LEU A 381 -23.03 -6.04 9.14
C LEU A 381 -24.02 -4.89 8.90
N ILE A 382 -24.16 -4.47 7.65
CA ILE A 382 -24.97 -3.32 7.25
C ILE A 382 -25.85 -3.71 6.05
N ASN A 383 -27.09 -3.19 5.98
CA ASN A 383 -27.99 -3.34 4.84
C ASN A 383 -28.26 -4.79 4.38
N GLY A 384 -28.31 -5.75 5.32
CA GLY A 384 -28.67 -7.14 5.03
C GLY A 384 -27.52 -8.04 4.53
N ALA A 385 -26.26 -7.60 4.64
CA ALA A 385 -25.10 -8.45 4.38
C ALA A 385 -25.07 -9.71 5.28
N THR A 386 -24.44 -10.78 4.80
CA THR A 386 -24.32 -12.06 5.52
C THR A 386 -22.88 -12.57 5.53
N VAL A 387 -22.46 -13.16 6.65
CA VAL A 387 -21.09 -13.66 6.85
C VAL A 387 -21.09 -15.01 7.58
N ILE A 388 -20.05 -15.80 7.33
CA ILE A 388 -19.63 -16.90 8.20
C ILE A 388 -18.46 -16.39 9.04
N GLU A 389 -18.72 -15.99 10.28
CA GLU A 389 -17.69 -15.54 11.22
C GLU A 389 -17.22 -16.68 12.13
N LYS A 390 -15.90 -16.84 12.31
CA LYS A 390 -15.32 -17.82 13.24
C LYS A 390 -13.96 -17.38 13.78
N GLY A 391 -13.66 -17.69 15.05
CA GLY A 391 -12.28 -17.59 15.57
C GLY A 391 -11.69 -16.19 15.71
N THR A 392 -12.37 -15.13 15.25
CA THR A 392 -12.00 -13.73 15.48
C THR A 392 -11.85 -13.47 16.98
N LYS A 393 -10.76 -12.78 17.37
CA LYS A 393 -10.44 -12.45 18.76
C LYS A 393 -10.34 -10.96 18.96
N GLN A 394 -10.74 -10.52 20.16
CA GLN A 394 -10.48 -9.17 20.62
C GLN A 394 -9.01 -9.02 21.03
N ILE A 395 -8.39 -7.87 20.73
CA ILE A 395 -7.00 -7.54 21.07
C ILE A 395 -6.93 -6.29 21.96
N LYS A 396 -5.94 -6.24 22.85
CA LYS A 396 -5.60 -5.05 23.63
C LYS A 396 -4.41 -4.29 23.03
N LYS A 397 -4.24 -3.03 23.44
CA LYS A 397 -3.09 -2.16 23.08
C LYS A 397 -1.73 -2.82 23.36
N GLU A 398 -1.63 -3.58 24.45
CA GLU A 398 -0.39 -4.27 24.85
C GLU A 398 0.02 -5.41 23.90
N ASP A 399 -0.95 -6.09 23.27
CA ASP A 399 -0.70 -7.27 22.43
C ASP A 399 -0.39 -6.91 20.96
N VAL A 400 -0.90 -5.77 20.45
CA VAL A 400 -0.70 -5.35 19.04
C VAL A 400 0.77 -5.16 18.69
N ILE A 401 1.58 -4.79 19.68
CA ILE A 401 3.03 -4.57 19.57
C ILE A 401 3.74 -5.83 19.04
N ASN A 402 3.27 -7.03 19.37
CA ASN A 402 3.86 -8.28 18.86
C ASN A 402 3.58 -8.48 17.36
N GLY A 403 2.35 -8.19 16.92
CA GLY A 403 1.96 -8.23 15.51
C GLY A 403 2.73 -7.22 14.67
N LEU A 404 2.79 -5.97 15.15
CA LEU A 404 3.57 -4.89 14.55
C LEU A 404 5.07 -5.23 14.44
N ASN A 405 5.71 -5.65 15.55
CA ASN A 405 7.13 -6.03 15.51
C ASN A 405 7.40 -7.17 14.51
N LYS A 406 6.51 -8.16 14.41
CA LYS A 406 6.65 -9.25 13.45
C LYS A 406 6.60 -8.74 12.01
N ILE A 407 5.55 -8.01 11.62
CA ILE A 407 5.42 -7.53 10.24
C ILE A 407 6.54 -6.55 9.86
N LEU A 408 6.99 -5.71 10.80
CA LEU A 408 8.12 -4.79 10.58
C LEU A 408 9.43 -5.56 10.32
N LEU A 409 9.67 -6.67 11.01
CA LEU A 409 10.79 -7.57 10.71
C LEU A 409 10.61 -8.31 9.38
N ASP A 410 9.43 -8.86 9.12
CA ASP A 410 9.11 -9.61 7.90
C ASP A 410 9.23 -8.72 6.65
N LEU A 411 8.90 -7.43 6.75
CA LEU A 411 9.03 -6.42 5.69
C LEU A 411 10.37 -5.65 5.70
N LYS A 412 11.27 -5.95 6.64
CA LYS A 412 12.60 -5.32 6.81
C LYS A 412 12.57 -3.81 6.98
N ILE A 413 11.62 -3.33 7.79
CA ILE A 413 11.43 -1.92 8.11
C ILE A 413 12.23 -1.57 9.37
N ASN A 414 13.04 -0.52 9.29
CA ASN A 414 13.81 0.03 10.41
C ASN A 414 13.06 1.17 11.12
N SER A 415 12.33 2.01 10.37
CA SER A 415 11.54 3.13 10.88
C SER A 415 10.32 3.34 10.00
N ILE A 416 9.17 3.68 10.58
CA ILE A 416 7.99 4.13 9.80
C ILE A 416 8.02 5.65 9.55
N TYR A 417 8.75 6.39 10.39
CA TYR A 417 8.82 7.85 10.39
C TYR A 417 10.24 8.33 10.70
N GLU A 418 11.18 8.04 9.78
CA GLU A 418 12.54 8.60 9.83
C GLU A 418 12.51 10.13 9.60
#